data_AF-A0A0C9YPZ5-F1
#
_entry.id   AF-A0A0C9YPZ5-F1
#
_cell.length_a   1.000
_cell.length_b   1.000
_cell.length_c   1.000
_cell.angle_alpha   90.00
_cell.angle_beta   90.00
_cell.angle_gamma   90.00
#
_symmetry.space_group_name_H-M   'P 1'
#
loop_
_entity.id
_entity.type
_entity.pdbx_description
1 polymer ?
#
loop_
_entity_poly.entity_id
_entity_poly.type
_entity_poly.pdbx_seq_one_letter_code
_entity_poly.pdbx_strand_id
1 'polypeptide(L)'
;MKLFSILKRGLTKLRDQIQSRKAKLIAELKAGQPISEVDEVWLDDDGNLVDEEQVVETLDNASDYDWGVERLNSQDKGIVQKLQRLGGGDAPSRKHKHKDLEIFVVRNVSVLSLFQNTGPNTAESTNDMAPSCKPSAKFHKKENATLAQQIEILDWYHANGKNQKQMAAHFNKIYPSLYLKQLRISVWLQDEAKWRAEYEGNANLSRSAKKVCKTQHPEVMEMLDLWVSKAMADNILLTGKVLCQKWKTFADLIGVPDDEHLNLSEGWLSWFKAASAASEIVEEEWLHIQELIKKHGYQPRDIFNADESSLFYV
;
A
#
# COMPACT_ATOMS: atom_id res chain seq x y z
N MET A 1 -21.98 -33.30 -10.65
CA MET A 1 -21.36 -33.61 -11.97
C MET A 1 -21.89 -32.80 -13.16
N LYS A 2 -23.22 -32.67 -13.38
CA LYS A 2 -23.76 -31.94 -14.56
C LYS A 2 -23.41 -30.44 -14.61
N LEU A 3 -23.41 -29.71 -13.48
CA LEU A 3 -23.10 -28.28 -13.46
C LEU A 3 -21.65 -27.98 -13.84
N PHE A 4 -20.72 -28.78 -13.35
CA PHE A 4 -19.31 -28.58 -13.64
C PHE A 4 -18.97 -28.79 -15.13
N SER A 5 -19.59 -29.78 -15.78
CA SER A 5 -19.46 -29.95 -17.23
C SER A 5 -19.99 -28.77 -18.05
N ILE A 6 -21.00 -28.05 -17.52
CA ILE A 6 -21.53 -26.83 -18.14
C ILE A 6 -20.50 -25.69 -18.03
N LEU A 7 -19.84 -25.55 -16.89
CA LEU A 7 -18.79 -24.56 -16.68
C LEU A 7 -17.58 -24.81 -17.60
N LYS A 8 -17.07 -26.04 -17.65
CA LYS A 8 -15.99 -26.42 -18.58
C LYS A 8 -16.36 -26.12 -20.03
N ARG A 9 -17.60 -26.40 -20.43
CA ARG A 9 -18.12 -26.06 -21.77
C ARG A 9 -18.19 -24.54 -22.02
N GLY A 10 -18.61 -23.76 -21.03
CA GLY A 10 -18.62 -22.30 -21.11
C GLY A 10 -17.22 -21.72 -21.28
N LEU A 11 -16.24 -22.28 -20.56
CA LEU A 11 -14.84 -21.88 -20.64
C LEU A 11 -14.22 -22.20 -22.01
N THR A 12 -14.51 -23.37 -22.58
CA THR A 12 -14.05 -23.73 -23.93
C THR A 12 -14.57 -22.73 -24.96
N LYS A 13 -15.85 -22.33 -24.89
CA LYS A 13 -16.41 -21.33 -25.81
C LYS A 13 -15.71 -19.97 -25.71
N LEU A 14 -15.32 -19.53 -24.50
CA LEU A 14 -14.55 -18.30 -24.33
C LEU A 14 -13.16 -18.42 -24.97
N ARG A 15 -12.47 -19.55 -24.75
CA ARG A 15 -11.18 -19.82 -25.39
C ARG A 15 -11.31 -19.79 -26.91
N ASP A 16 -12.32 -20.43 -27.49
CA ASP A 16 -12.55 -20.44 -28.94
C ASP A 16 -12.81 -19.03 -29.49
N GLN A 17 -13.56 -18.20 -28.76
CA GLN A 17 -13.85 -16.82 -29.16
C GLN A 17 -12.58 -15.97 -29.27
N ILE A 18 -11.64 -16.14 -28.34
CA ILE A 18 -10.43 -15.30 -28.29
C ILE A 18 -9.25 -15.90 -29.06
N GLN A 19 -9.30 -17.20 -29.39
CA GLN A 19 -8.18 -17.93 -29.99
C GLN A 19 -7.76 -17.35 -31.34
N SER A 20 -8.72 -16.95 -32.18
CA SER A 20 -8.44 -16.37 -33.50
C SER A 20 -7.67 -15.06 -33.40
N ARG A 21 -8.08 -14.17 -32.48
CA ARG A 21 -7.42 -12.88 -32.23
C ARG A 21 -6.05 -13.08 -31.58
N LYS A 22 -5.92 -13.98 -30.60
CA LYS A 22 -4.61 -14.36 -30.03
C LYS A 22 -3.66 -14.91 -31.08
N ALA A 23 -4.12 -15.79 -31.97
CA ALA A 23 -3.30 -16.33 -33.04
C ALA A 23 -2.80 -15.24 -34.01
N LYS A 24 -3.66 -14.26 -34.32
CA LYS A 24 -3.28 -13.10 -35.12
C LYS A 24 -2.19 -12.27 -34.43
N LEU A 25 -2.35 -11.93 -33.16
CA LEU A 25 -1.36 -11.16 -32.39
C LEU A 25 -0.01 -11.88 -32.28
N ILE A 26 -0.03 -13.20 -32.08
CA ILE A 26 1.19 -14.02 -32.08
C ILE A 26 1.89 -13.97 -33.44
N ALA A 27 1.15 -13.94 -34.55
CA ALA A 27 1.73 -13.81 -35.89
C ALA A 27 2.34 -12.42 -36.13
N GLU A 28 1.68 -11.36 -35.69
CA GLU A 28 2.18 -9.98 -35.76
C GLU A 28 3.45 -9.78 -34.92
N LEU A 29 3.49 -10.35 -33.71
CA LEU A 29 4.69 -10.38 -32.87
C LEU A 29 5.85 -11.14 -33.53
N LYS A 30 5.58 -12.28 -34.17
CA LYS A 30 6.59 -13.02 -34.94
C LYS A 30 7.10 -12.24 -36.15
N ALA A 31 6.29 -11.35 -36.71
CA ALA A 31 6.67 -10.45 -37.79
C ALA A 31 7.39 -9.18 -37.29
N GLY A 32 7.58 -9.02 -35.97
CA GLY A 32 8.24 -7.86 -35.37
C GLY A 32 7.41 -6.57 -35.41
N GLN A 33 6.09 -6.68 -35.58
CA GLN A 33 5.20 -5.52 -35.55
C GLN A 33 4.86 -5.13 -34.11
N PRO A 34 4.75 -3.83 -33.80
CA PRO A 34 4.26 -3.38 -32.50
C PRO A 34 2.79 -3.73 -32.32
N ILE A 35 2.39 -4.09 -31.10
CA ILE A 35 0.99 -4.34 -30.75
C ILE A 35 0.26 -2.99 -30.71
N SER A 36 -0.98 -2.95 -31.18
CA SER A 36 -1.83 -1.76 -31.06
C SER A 36 -2.30 -1.56 -29.63
N GLU A 37 -2.42 -0.31 -29.17
CA GLU A 37 -3.03 0.06 -27.88
C GLU A 37 -4.41 -0.60 -27.67
N VAL A 38 -5.20 -0.76 -28.74
CA VAL A 38 -6.51 -1.44 -28.69
C VAL A 38 -6.38 -2.94 -28.40
N ASP A 39 -5.31 -3.56 -28.88
CA ASP A 39 -5.03 -4.97 -28.64
C ASP A 39 -4.39 -5.20 -27.27
N GLU A 40 -3.62 -4.23 -26.75
CA GLU A 40 -3.10 -4.25 -25.37
C GLU A 40 -4.23 -4.19 -24.34
N VAL A 41 -5.14 -3.22 -24.47
CA VAL A 41 -6.32 -3.12 -23.58
C VAL A 41 -7.17 -4.39 -23.65
N TRP A 42 -7.33 -4.94 -24.86
CA TRP A 42 -8.06 -6.20 -25.02
C TRP A 42 -7.35 -7.39 -24.35
N LEU A 43 -6.02 -7.43 -24.33
CA LEU A 43 -5.26 -8.50 -23.66
C LEU A 43 -5.40 -8.43 -22.14
N ASP A 44 -5.55 -7.23 -21.56
CA ASP A 44 -5.74 -7.03 -20.12
C ASP A 44 -7.17 -7.37 -19.66
N ASP A 45 -8.16 -7.06 -20.50
CA ASP A 45 -9.59 -7.31 -20.23
C ASP A 45 -10.07 -8.65 -20.83
N ASP A 46 -10.82 -8.60 -21.95
CA ASP A 46 -11.55 -9.75 -22.52
C ASP A 46 -10.64 -10.90 -23.00
N GLY A 47 -9.38 -10.61 -23.31
CA GLY A 47 -8.37 -11.59 -23.73
C GLY A 47 -7.74 -12.34 -22.56
N ASN A 48 -7.92 -11.86 -21.33
CA ASN A 48 -7.40 -12.46 -20.12
C ASN A 48 -8.44 -13.39 -19.48
N LEU A 49 -8.27 -14.70 -19.64
CA LEU A 49 -9.17 -15.71 -19.07
C LEU A 49 -8.64 -16.33 -17.76
N VAL A 50 -7.61 -15.73 -17.15
CA VAL A 50 -6.97 -16.31 -15.95
C VAL A 50 -7.97 -16.47 -14.82
N ASP A 51 -8.84 -15.48 -14.60
CA ASP A 51 -9.85 -15.53 -13.55
C ASP A 51 -10.90 -16.62 -13.84
N GLU A 52 -11.40 -16.71 -15.07
CA GLU A 52 -12.32 -17.78 -15.49
C GLU A 52 -11.73 -19.19 -15.32
N GLU A 53 -10.44 -19.37 -15.64
CA GLU A 53 -9.74 -20.64 -15.48
C GLU A 53 -9.55 -20.99 -14.01
N GLN A 54 -9.10 -20.03 -13.20
CA GLN A 54 -8.87 -20.22 -11.77
C GLN A 54 -10.17 -20.59 -11.03
N VAL A 55 -11.29 -19.96 -11.37
CA VAL A 55 -12.60 -20.27 -10.77
C VAL A 55 -13.04 -21.70 -11.12
N VAL A 56 -12.86 -22.13 -12.37
CA VAL A 56 -13.19 -23.49 -12.79
C VAL A 56 -12.28 -24.51 -12.10
N GLU A 57 -10.99 -24.25 -11.97
CA GLU A 57 -10.04 -25.12 -11.28
C GLU A 57 -10.33 -25.23 -9.78
N THR A 58 -10.63 -24.11 -9.13
CA THR A 58 -11.03 -24.07 -7.71
C THR A 58 -12.27 -24.93 -7.46
N LEU A 59 -13.24 -24.89 -8.38
CA LEU A 59 -14.45 -25.70 -8.31
C LEU A 59 -14.24 -27.18 -8.71
N ASP A 60 -13.21 -27.50 -9.51
CA ASP A 60 -12.81 -28.89 -9.83
C ASP A 60 -12.17 -29.56 -8.61
N ASN A 61 -11.35 -28.79 -7.87
CA ASN A 61 -10.65 -29.25 -6.68
C ASN A 61 -11.55 -29.35 -5.44
N ALA A 62 -12.70 -28.67 -5.43
CA ALA A 62 -13.67 -28.75 -4.34
C ALA A 62 -14.40 -30.11 -4.35
N SER A 63 -14.45 -30.77 -3.19
CA SER A 63 -15.17 -32.05 -3.06
C SER A 63 -16.69 -31.91 -3.23
N ASP A 64 -17.24 -30.74 -2.89
CA ASP A 64 -18.64 -30.38 -3.08
C ASP A 64 -18.73 -29.07 -3.87
N TYR A 65 -19.47 -29.11 -4.98
CA TYR A 65 -19.67 -27.98 -5.89
C TYR A 65 -20.41 -26.83 -5.20
N ASP A 66 -21.47 -27.12 -4.46
CA ASP A 66 -22.29 -26.08 -3.84
C ASP A 66 -21.50 -25.37 -2.74
N TRP A 67 -20.73 -26.14 -1.97
CA TRP A 67 -19.82 -25.60 -0.96
C TRP A 67 -18.67 -24.78 -1.57
N GLY A 68 -18.11 -25.26 -2.70
CA GLY A 68 -17.11 -24.52 -3.47
C GLY A 68 -17.62 -23.16 -3.93
N VAL A 69 -18.86 -23.11 -4.46
CA VAL A 69 -19.49 -21.85 -4.92
C VAL A 69 -19.79 -20.91 -3.76
N GLU A 70 -20.16 -21.40 -2.58
CA GLU A 70 -20.41 -20.53 -1.41
C GLU A 70 -19.16 -19.77 -0.96
N ARG A 71 -18.00 -20.44 -1.03
CA ARG A 71 -16.69 -19.92 -0.61
C ARG A 71 -16.07 -18.92 -1.61
N LEU A 72 -16.59 -18.85 -2.83
CA LEU A 72 -16.17 -17.88 -3.84
C LEU A 72 -16.55 -16.44 -3.46
N ASN A 73 -15.71 -15.48 -3.89
CA ASN A 73 -15.99 -14.06 -3.71
C ASN A 73 -17.12 -13.58 -4.66
N SER A 74 -17.56 -12.32 -4.54
CA SER A 74 -18.66 -11.81 -5.37
C SER A 74 -18.34 -11.74 -6.87
N GLN A 75 -17.08 -11.50 -7.23
CA GLN A 75 -16.60 -11.43 -8.61
C GLN A 75 -16.56 -12.82 -9.24
N ASP A 76 -15.95 -13.78 -8.55
CA ASP A 76 -15.88 -15.20 -8.93
C ASP A 76 -17.28 -15.80 -9.11
N LYS A 77 -18.22 -15.45 -8.22
CA LYS A 77 -19.64 -15.85 -8.36
C LYS A 77 -20.26 -15.28 -9.64
N GLY A 78 -19.91 -14.05 -10.01
CA GLY A 78 -20.30 -13.45 -11.29
C GLY A 78 -19.73 -14.22 -12.49
N ILE A 79 -18.46 -14.64 -12.39
CA ILE A 79 -17.79 -15.46 -13.40
C ILE A 79 -18.48 -16.81 -13.58
N VAL A 80 -18.83 -17.50 -12.48
CA VAL A 80 -19.59 -18.77 -12.53
C VAL A 80 -20.91 -18.58 -13.29
N GLN A 81 -21.63 -17.48 -13.04
CA GLN A 81 -22.88 -17.19 -13.74
C GLN A 81 -22.66 -16.91 -15.23
N LYS A 82 -21.61 -16.14 -15.59
CA LYS A 82 -21.20 -15.88 -16.98
C LYS A 82 -20.91 -17.19 -17.71
N LEU A 83 -20.11 -18.07 -17.11
CA LEU A 83 -19.76 -19.38 -17.65
C LEU A 83 -20.96 -20.31 -17.78
N GLN A 84 -21.90 -20.31 -16.81
CA GLN A 84 -23.14 -21.09 -16.90
C GLN A 84 -24.00 -20.64 -18.09
N ARG A 85 -24.17 -19.32 -18.29
CA ARG A 85 -24.93 -18.77 -19.42
C ARG A 85 -24.32 -19.17 -20.76
N LEU A 86 -23.00 -19.03 -20.91
CA LEU A 86 -22.29 -19.42 -22.14
C LEU A 86 -22.30 -20.94 -22.35
N GLY A 87 -22.17 -21.69 -21.27
CA GLY A 87 -22.24 -23.13 -21.22
C GLY A 87 -23.63 -23.69 -21.50
N GLY A 88 -24.69 -22.88 -21.61
CA GLY A 88 -26.05 -23.34 -21.89
C GLY A 88 -26.74 -24.01 -20.69
N GLY A 89 -26.35 -23.66 -19.46
CA GLY A 89 -27.14 -23.97 -18.27
C GLY A 89 -28.19 -22.89 -18.06
N ASP A 90 -29.47 -23.27 -17.95
CA ASP A 90 -30.50 -22.35 -17.48
C ASP A 90 -30.11 -21.85 -16.08
N ALA A 91 -30.04 -20.53 -15.91
CA ALA A 91 -29.77 -19.91 -14.62
C ALA A 91 -30.82 -20.39 -13.60
N PRO A 92 -30.45 -20.71 -12.35
CA PRO A 92 -31.44 -20.94 -11.32
C PRO A 92 -32.22 -19.64 -11.09
N SER A 93 -33.44 -19.59 -11.60
CA SER A 93 -34.41 -18.55 -11.31
C SER A 93 -34.67 -18.53 -9.81
N ARG A 94 -33.99 -17.66 -9.06
CA ARG A 94 -34.39 -17.33 -7.69
C ARG A 94 -35.75 -16.62 -7.77
N LYS A 95 -36.82 -17.39 -7.55
CA LYS A 95 -38.16 -16.86 -7.25
C LYS A 95 -38.10 -16.16 -5.89
N HIS A 96 -37.68 -14.91 -5.84
CA HIS A 96 -38.13 -14.02 -4.80
C HIS A 96 -39.42 -13.37 -5.27
N LYS A 97 -40.51 -13.75 -4.62
CA LYS A 97 -41.76 -13.00 -4.62
C LYS A 97 -41.46 -11.62 -4.05
N HIS A 98 -41.20 -10.64 -4.91
CA HIS A 98 -41.39 -9.25 -4.55
C HIS A 98 -42.70 -8.83 -5.20
N LYS A 99 -43.63 -8.40 -4.35
CA LYS A 99 -44.88 -7.78 -4.79
C LYS A 99 -44.53 -6.51 -5.55
N ASP A 100 -45.32 -6.28 -6.59
CA ASP A 100 -45.26 -5.17 -7.53
C ASP A 100 -45.00 -3.81 -6.86
N LEU A 101 -44.16 -3.00 -7.51
CA LEU A 101 -44.52 -1.62 -7.86
C LEU A 101 -43.73 -1.22 -9.12
N GLU A 102 -44.49 -0.79 -10.13
CA GLU A 102 -44.13 -0.39 -11.49
C GLU A 102 -43.01 0.67 -11.54
N ILE A 103 -41.95 0.49 -12.33
CA ILE A 103 -41.72 1.01 -13.71
C ILE A 103 -42.08 2.51 -13.87
N PHE A 104 -41.09 3.39 -14.09
CA PHE A 104 -40.91 4.11 -15.37
C PHE A 104 -39.60 4.94 -15.44
N VAL A 105 -38.72 4.51 -16.34
CA VAL A 105 -37.87 5.24 -17.31
C VAL A 105 -37.83 6.78 -17.21
N VAL A 106 -36.63 7.39 -17.34
CA VAL A 106 -36.19 8.27 -18.45
C VAL A 106 -34.88 9.03 -18.11
N ARG A 107 -33.89 8.80 -18.99
CA ARG A 107 -32.84 9.68 -19.54
C ARG A 107 -32.42 10.95 -18.79
N ASN A 108 -31.10 11.02 -18.58
CA ASN A 108 -30.28 12.23 -18.50
C ASN A 108 -30.59 13.25 -19.61
N VAL A 109 -30.81 14.51 -19.23
CA VAL A 109 -30.39 15.72 -19.99
C VAL A 109 -30.02 16.84 -19.01
N SER A 110 -28.87 17.46 -19.24
CA SER A 110 -28.38 18.71 -18.65
C SER A 110 -29.38 19.87 -18.70
N VAL A 111 -29.50 20.67 -17.63
CA VAL A 111 -29.59 22.17 -17.63
C VAL A 111 -29.37 22.63 -16.17
N LEU A 112 -28.34 23.40 -15.81
CA LEU A 112 -28.26 24.88 -15.80
C LEU A 112 -29.35 25.61 -14.99
N SER A 113 -28.90 26.14 -13.83
CA SER A 113 -29.29 27.41 -13.21
C SER A 113 -30.64 27.60 -12.51
N LEU A 114 -30.56 28.53 -11.54
CA LEU A 114 -31.58 29.41 -10.94
C LEU A 114 -32.24 28.93 -9.64
N PHE A 115 -32.03 29.73 -8.59
CA PHE A 115 -32.99 30.34 -7.66
C PHE A 115 -32.18 30.85 -6.44
N GLN A 116 -31.60 32.06 -6.46
CA GLN A 116 -32.21 33.37 -6.14
C GLN A 116 -33.05 33.41 -4.85
N ASN A 117 -32.38 33.91 -3.80
CA ASN A 117 -32.81 34.93 -2.82
C ASN A 117 -34.29 35.32 -2.71
N THR A 118 -34.76 35.32 -1.47
CA THR A 118 -35.74 36.27 -0.94
C THR A 118 -35.33 36.71 0.46
N GLY A 119 -34.97 37.99 0.63
CA GLY A 119 -35.15 38.73 1.89
C GLY A 119 -36.43 39.58 1.79
N PRO A 120 -36.66 40.64 2.61
CA PRO A 120 -35.83 41.19 3.70
C PRO A 120 -36.63 41.49 5.00
N ASN A 121 -35.96 41.93 6.08
CA ASN A 121 -36.20 43.25 6.69
C ASN A 121 -35.25 43.59 7.85
N THR A 122 -34.83 44.85 7.78
CA THR A 122 -33.78 45.62 8.46
C THR A 122 -34.11 46.04 9.89
N ALA A 123 -33.07 46.10 10.75
CA ALA A 123 -32.87 47.18 11.72
C ALA A 123 -31.37 47.33 12.03
N GLU A 124 -30.79 48.46 11.61
CA GLU A 124 -29.42 48.91 11.88
C GLU A 124 -29.25 49.43 13.31
N SER A 125 -28.07 49.22 13.91
CA SER A 125 -27.39 50.30 14.62
C SER A 125 -25.89 50.04 14.74
N THR A 126 -25.11 51.07 14.43
CA THR A 126 -23.66 51.15 14.27
C THR A 126 -22.94 51.31 15.61
N ASN A 127 -21.67 50.88 15.70
CA ASN A 127 -20.51 51.72 16.06
C ASN A 127 -19.25 50.89 16.41
N ASP A 128 -18.11 51.49 16.05
CA ASP A 128 -16.73 51.02 15.98
C ASP A 128 -16.04 50.63 17.31
N MET A 129 -14.96 49.82 17.23
CA MET A 129 -13.59 50.12 17.76
C MET A 129 -12.68 48.85 17.94
N ALA A 130 -11.86 48.54 16.92
CA ALA A 130 -10.43 48.06 16.95
C ALA A 130 -9.98 46.82 17.82
N PRO A 131 -8.73 46.30 17.69
CA PRO A 131 -8.46 45.00 17.07
C PRO A 131 -7.78 43.97 18.02
N SER A 132 -8.10 42.69 17.88
CA SER A 132 -7.28 41.61 18.45
C SER A 132 -6.90 40.62 17.36
N CYS A 133 -5.76 40.88 16.71
CA CYS A 133 -5.08 39.91 15.87
C CYS A 133 -4.63 38.74 16.75
N LYS A 134 -5.32 37.60 16.65
CA LYS A 134 -4.76 36.32 17.05
C LYS A 134 -3.71 35.95 16.01
N PRO A 135 -2.42 35.82 16.37
CA PRO A 135 -1.43 35.32 15.43
C PRO A 135 -1.84 33.90 15.03
N SER A 136 -1.91 33.65 13.73
CA SER A 136 -2.18 32.33 13.17
C SER A 136 -1.11 31.37 13.68
N ALA A 137 -1.53 30.43 14.52
CA ALA A 137 -0.66 29.38 15.02
C ALA A 137 -0.21 28.55 13.80
N LYS A 138 1.09 28.60 13.51
CA LYS A 138 1.72 27.77 12.48
C LYS A 138 1.48 26.31 12.87
N PHE A 139 0.67 25.59 12.09
CA PHE A 139 0.42 24.17 12.30
C PHE A 139 1.71 23.39 11.96
N HIS A 140 2.52 23.09 12.97
CA HIS A 140 3.67 22.21 12.81
C HIS A 140 3.18 20.76 12.68
N LYS A 141 3.61 20.05 11.63
CA LYS A 141 3.39 18.61 11.48
C LYS A 141 3.94 17.90 12.71
N LYS A 142 3.18 16.94 13.24
CA LYS A 142 3.59 16.15 14.41
C LYS A 142 4.72 15.22 14.01
N GLU A 143 5.84 15.31 14.74
CA GLU A 143 7.00 14.46 14.51
C GLU A 143 7.11 13.34 15.56
N ASN A 144 7.77 12.25 15.16
CA ASN A 144 8.16 11.18 16.07
C ASN A 144 9.54 11.48 16.64
N ALA A 145 9.72 11.21 17.93
CA ALA A 145 10.98 11.42 18.62
C ALA A 145 12.02 10.42 18.15
N THR A 146 13.19 10.93 17.77
CA THR A 146 14.39 10.16 17.43
C THR A 146 14.91 9.40 18.66
N LEU A 147 15.57 8.25 18.47
CA LEU A 147 16.10 7.44 19.58
C LEU A 147 17.06 8.24 20.49
N ALA A 148 17.92 9.07 19.89
CA ALA A 148 18.77 10.00 20.64
C ALA A 148 17.97 10.99 21.52
N GLN A 149 16.90 11.58 20.96
CA GLN A 149 16.01 12.48 21.72
C GLN A 149 15.30 11.74 22.86
N GLN A 150 14.90 10.48 22.64
CA GLN A 150 14.27 9.66 23.67
C GLN A 150 15.22 9.42 24.85
N ILE A 151 16.50 9.15 24.60
CA ILE A 151 17.49 8.93 25.66
C ILE A 151 17.84 10.22 26.39
N GLU A 152 17.99 11.34 25.69
CA GLU A 152 18.17 12.65 26.33
C GLU A 152 17.02 12.98 27.29
N ILE A 153 15.79 12.68 26.87
CA ILE A 153 14.60 12.86 27.70
C ILE A 153 14.63 11.93 28.93
N LEU A 154 15.05 10.67 28.77
CA LEU A 154 15.16 9.70 29.87
C LEU A 154 16.29 10.07 30.85
N ASP A 155 17.44 10.53 30.38
CA ASP A 155 18.54 10.97 31.24
C ASP A 155 18.15 12.21 32.05
N TRP A 156 17.42 13.15 31.44
CA TRP A 156 16.86 14.31 32.15
C TRP A 156 15.85 13.89 33.22
N TYR A 157 15.04 12.86 32.98
CA TYR A 157 14.06 12.35 33.95
C TYR A 157 14.72 11.85 35.24
N HIS A 158 15.83 11.11 35.10
CA HIS A 158 16.59 10.58 36.24
C HIS A 158 17.35 11.68 36.98
N ALA A 159 17.85 12.70 36.27
CA ALA A 159 18.52 13.85 36.88
C ALA A 159 17.59 14.79 37.66
N ASN A 160 16.31 14.93 37.23
CA ASN A 160 15.37 15.91 37.78
C ASN A 160 14.30 15.31 38.72
N GLY A 161 14.60 14.18 39.36
CA GLY A 161 13.77 13.65 40.44
C GLY A 161 12.40 13.11 40.00
N LYS A 162 12.28 12.62 38.76
CA LYS A 162 11.14 11.80 38.27
C LYS A 162 9.80 12.52 38.06
N ASN A 163 9.80 13.83 37.78
CA ASN A 163 8.59 14.62 37.53
C ASN A 163 8.15 14.64 36.05
N GLN A 164 7.26 13.72 35.66
CA GLN A 164 6.81 13.54 34.26
C GLN A 164 6.12 14.78 33.66
N LYS A 165 5.30 15.50 34.45
CA LYS A 165 4.59 16.70 33.98
C LYS A 165 5.53 17.86 33.68
N GLN A 166 6.51 18.07 34.54
CA GLN A 166 7.53 19.12 34.37
C GLN A 166 8.43 18.81 33.16
N MET A 167 8.78 17.54 33.00
CA MET A 167 9.54 17.08 31.84
C MET A 167 8.81 17.33 30.51
N ALA A 168 7.52 16.96 30.44
CA ALA A 168 6.73 17.21 29.24
C ALA A 168 6.67 18.70 28.90
N ALA A 169 6.50 19.57 29.90
CA ALA A 169 6.51 21.02 29.71
C ALA A 169 7.88 21.54 29.22
N HIS A 170 8.97 21.04 29.81
CA HIS A 170 10.34 21.41 29.43
C HIS A 170 10.65 21.02 27.98
N PHE A 171 10.41 19.77 27.60
CA PHE A 171 10.73 19.29 26.25
C PHE A 171 9.72 19.71 25.18
N ASN A 172 8.48 20.05 25.52
CA ASN A 172 7.59 20.73 24.56
C ASN A 172 8.08 22.15 24.22
N LYS A 173 8.87 22.79 25.10
CA LYS A 173 9.51 24.08 24.81
C LYS A 173 10.74 23.92 23.91
N ILE A 174 11.53 22.87 24.10
CA ILE A 174 12.73 22.57 23.30
C ILE A 174 12.35 21.98 21.94
N TYR A 175 11.36 21.08 21.92
CA TYR A 175 10.88 20.36 20.76
C TYR A 175 9.36 20.53 20.58
N PRO A 176 8.91 21.70 20.09
CA PRO A 176 7.49 21.98 19.91
C PRO A 176 6.81 21.04 18.90
N SER A 177 7.54 20.43 17.96
CA SER A 177 7.01 19.49 16.97
C SER A 177 6.70 18.08 17.53
N LEU A 178 7.28 17.71 18.67
CA LEU A 178 7.14 16.36 19.25
C LEU A 178 5.83 16.15 20.02
N TYR A 179 5.22 17.23 20.51
CA TYR A 179 3.99 17.22 21.31
C TYR A 179 3.96 16.09 22.35
N LEU A 180 4.94 16.11 23.25
CA LEU A 180 5.11 15.10 24.30
C LEU A 180 3.97 15.20 25.31
N LYS A 181 3.20 14.12 25.39
CA LYS A 181 2.18 13.92 26.42
C LYS A 181 2.78 13.12 27.57
N GLN A 182 2.28 13.33 28.78
CA GLN A 182 2.68 12.58 29.98
C GLN A 182 2.60 11.06 29.76
N LEU A 183 1.56 10.56 29.10
CA LEU A 183 1.38 9.14 28.80
C LEU A 183 2.46 8.58 27.85
N ARG A 184 2.99 9.41 26.94
CA ARG A 184 4.04 8.98 26.01
C ARG A 184 5.34 8.70 26.76
N ILE A 185 5.63 9.53 27.75
CA ILE A 185 6.79 9.40 28.63
C ILE A 185 6.69 8.15 29.50
N SER A 186 5.51 7.84 30.05
CA SER A 186 5.35 6.65 30.90
C SER A 186 5.59 5.36 30.11
N VAL A 187 5.18 5.30 28.84
CA VAL A 187 5.46 4.17 27.95
C VAL A 187 6.97 4.03 27.71
N TRP A 188 7.68 5.14 27.48
CA TRP A 188 9.15 5.09 27.32
C TRP A 188 9.87 4.62 28.58
N LEU A 189 9.37 4.96 29.76
CA LEU A 189 9.93 4.50 31.02
C LEU A 189 9.74 3.00 31.25
N GLN A 190 8.63 2.41 30.79
CA GLN A 190 8.41 0.97 30.88
C GLN A 190 9.41 0.19 30.01
N ASP A 191 9.71 0.73 28.84
CA ASP A 191 10.64 0.12 27.87
C ASP A 191 12.06 0.70 27.96
N GLU A 192 12.45 1.38 29.04
CA GLU A 192 13.73 2.12 29.12
C GLU A 192 14.95 1.23 28.83
N ALA A 193 15.00 0.04 29.44
CA ALA A 193 16.11 -0.89 29.25
C ALA A 193 16.26 -1.31 27.78
N LYS A 194 15.13 -1.47 27.07
CA LYS A 194 15.11 -1.80 25.65
C LYS A 194 15.64 -0.64 24.81
N TRP A 195 15.22 0.59 25.10
CA TRP A 195 15.70 1.78 24.36
C TRP A 195 17.20 2.02 24.57
N ARG A 196 17.73 1.78 25.77
CA ARG A 196 19.17 1.89 26.04
C ARG A 196 19.98 0.82 25.30
N ALA A 197 19.53 -0.44 25.33
CA ALA A 197 20.18 -1.53 24.59
C ALA A 197 20.19 -1.27 23.06
N GLU A 198 19.07 -0.76 22.50
CA GLU A 198 18.98 -0.41 21.08
C GLU A 198 19.89 0.78 20.69
N TYR A 199 20.18 1.69 21.62
CA TYR A 199 21.06 2.84 21.36
C TYR A 199 22.55 2.50 21.43
N GLU A 200 22.92 1.63 22.37
CA GLU A 200 24.28 1.10 22.48
C GLU A 200 24.62 0.20 21.29
N GLY A 201 23.66 -0.59 20.80
CA GLY A 201 23.83 -1.48 19.65
C GLY A 201 23.86 -0.80 18.28
N ASN A 202 23.42 0.47 18.17
CA ASN A 202 23.38 1.19 16.89
C ASN A 202 24.58 2.14 16.72
N ALA A 203 25.33 1.98 15.63
CA ALA A 203 26.39 2.89 15.22
C ALA A 203 25.84 4.32 14.95
N ASN A 204 26.70 5.34 15.10
CA ASN A 204 26.33 6.77 15.14
C ASN A 204 25.34 7.26 14.06
N LEU A 205 25.31 6.67 12.86
CA LEU A 205 24.36 7.02 11.79
C LEU A 205 22.90 6.60 12.11
N SER A 206 22.70 5.45 12.77
CA SER A 206 21.38 4.91 13.11
C SER A 206 20.71 5.57 14.31
N ARG A 207 21.44 6.39 15.09
CA ARG A 207 20.87 7.11 16.24
C ARG A 207 19.87 8.20 15.84
N SER A 208 19.93 8.67 14.59
CA SER A 208 18.97 9.62 14.01
C SER A 208 17.67 8.97 13.54
N ALA A 209 17.64 7.63 13.41
CA ALA A 209 16.50 6.89 12.90
C ALA A 209 15.32 6.94 13.89
N LYS A 210 14.11 7.18 13.36
CA LYS A 210 12.88 7.37 14.14
C LYS A 210 12.25 6.07 14.63
N LYS A 211 12.80 4.92 14.23
CA LYS A 211 12.65 3.55 14.78
C LYS A 211 13.36 2.59 13.82
N VAL A 212 14.08 1.60 14.36
CA VAL A 212 14.43 0.41 13.58
C VAL A 212 13.14 -0.37 13.36
N CYS A 213 12.76 -0.59 12.10
CA CYS A 213 11.60 -1.41 11.78
C CYS A 213 11.94 -2.85 12.18
N LYS A 214 11.47 -3.28 13.36
CA LYS A 214 11.50 -4.69 13.72
C LYS A 214 10.42 -5.36 12.88
N THR A 215 10.80 -5.86 11.71
CA THR A 215 9.90 -6.68 10.90
C THR A 215 9.47 -7.87 11.76
N GLN A 216 8.17 -8.18 11.80
CA GLN A 216 7.61 -9.14 12.77
C GLN A 216 8.26 -10.54 12.67
N HIS A 217 8.88 -10.86 11.53
CA HIS A 217 9.61 -12.11 11.31
C HIS A 217 10.93 -11.83 10.57
N PRO A 218 12.04 -11.50 11.26
CA PRO A 218 13.33 -11.24 10.61
C PRO A 218 13.87 -12.46 9.86
N GLU A 219 13.62 -13.67 10.38
CA GLU A 219 14.06 -14.93 9.78
C GLU A 219 13.43 -15.15 8.39
N VAL A 220 12.12 -14.91 8.26
CA VAL A 220 11.42 -14.99 6.97
C VAL A 220 11.96 -13.95 5.97
N MET A 221 12.33 -12.77 6.47
CA MET A 221 12.90 -11.71 5.64
C MET A 221 14.28 -12.07 5.11
N GLU A 222 15.15 -12.65 5.94
CA GLU A 222 16.47 -13.13 5.51
C GLU A 222 16.37 -14.24 4.47
N MET A 223 15.44 -15.19 4.66
CA MET A 223 15.17 -16.23 3.66
C MET A 223 14.66 -15.64 2.33
N LEU A 224 13.81 -14.61 2.40
CA LEU A 224 13.30 -13.93 1.22
C LEU A 224 14.40 -13.16 0.49
N ASP A 225 15.25 -12.43 1.22
CA ASP A 225 16.36 -11.66 0.65
C ASP A 225 17.36 -12.56 -0.08
N LEU A 226 17.80 -13.66 0.57
CA LEU A 226 18.67 -14.68 -0.07
C LEU A 226 18.04 -15.27 -1.34
N TRP A 227 16.72 -15.49 -1.33
CA TRP A 227 16.01 -16.00 -2.50
C TRP A 227 15.94 -14.96 -3.62
N VAL A 228 15.74 -13.68 -3.29
CA VAL A 228 15.77 -12.57 -4.25
C VAL A 228 17.17 -12.44 -4.85
N SER A 229 18.24 -12.46 -4.06
CA SER A 229 19.63 -12.41 -4.55
C SER A 229 19.91 -13.54 -5.54
N LYS A 230 19.45 -14.77 -5.22
CA LYS A 230 19.59 -15.92 -6.12
C LYS A 230 18.81 -15.71 -7.43
N ALA A 231 17.56 -15.29 -7.35
CA ALA A 231 16.73 -15.07 -8.54
C ALA A 231 17.27 -13.93 -9.43
N MET A 232 17.84 -12.89 -8.83
CA MET A 232 18.52 -11.81 -9.56
C MET A 232 19.79 -12.31 -10.27
N ALA A 233 20.59 -13.17 -9.60
CA ALA A 233 21.74 -13.82 -10.24
C ALA A 233 21.33 -14.71 -11.43
N ASP A 234 20.18 -15.38 -11.32
CA ASP A 234 19.58 -16.20 -12.37
C ASP A 234 18.83 -15.36 -13.44
N ASN A 235 18.84 -14.02 -13.33
CA ASN A 235 18.13 -13.06 -14.21
C ASN A 235 16.62 -13.34 -14.34
N ILE A 236 15.98 -13.83 -13.28
CA ILE A 236 14.54 -14.08 -13.24
C ILE A 236 13.80 -12.80 -12.84
N LEU A 237 12.83 -12.39 -13.64
CA LEU A 237 11.98 -11.24 -13.32
C LEU A 237 11.02 -11.59 -12.17
N LEU A 238 11.23 -10.97 -11.01
CA LEU A 238 10.39 -11.15 -9.83
C LEU A 238 9.22 -10.15 -9.83
N THR A 239 8.00 -10.64 -10.05
CA THR A 239 6.78 -9.86 -9.83
C THR A 239 6.45 -9.78 -8.33
N GLY A 240 5.86 -8.66 -7.87
CA GLY A 240 5.47 -8.48 -6.47
C GLY A 240 4.55 -9.59 -5.93
N LYS A 241 3.66 -10.14 -6.77
CA LYS A 241 2.81 -11.29 -6.41
C LYS A 241 3.62 -12.55 -6.08
N VAL A 242 4.69 -12.81 -6.83
CA VAL A 242 5.59 -13.96 -6.61
C VAL A 242 6.34 -13.78 -5.29
N LEU A 243 6.81 -12.56 -5.00
CA LEU A 243 7.41 -12.22 -3.69
C LEU A 243 6.46 -12.52 -2.53
N CYS A 244 5.20 -12.09 -2.64
CA CYS A 244 4.19 -12.32 -1.62
C CYS A 244 3.90 -13.82 -1.41
N GLN A 245 3.76 -14.59 -2.49
CA GLN A 245 3.57 -16.04 -2.40
C GLN A 245 4.79 -16.73 -1.79
N LYS A 246 6.00 -16.27 -2.13
CA LYS A 246 7.22 -16.83 -1.58
C LYS A 246 7.38 -16.52 -0.09
N TRP A 247 7.03 -15.32 0.32
CA TRP A 247 7.00 -14.94 1.72
C TRP A 247 6.05 -15.83 2.53
N LYS A 248 4.83 -16.10 2.01
CA LYS A 248 3.87 -17.00 2.67
C LYS A 248 4.43 -18.41 2.82
N THR A 249 5.03 -18.97 1.76
CA THR A 249 5.65 -20.30 1.85
C THR A 249 6.80 -20.35 2.86
N PHE A 250 7.56 -19.27 3.03
CA PHE A 250 8.57 -19.20 4.09
C PHE A 250 7.96 -19.04 5.49
N ALA A 251 6.87 -18.27 5.62
CA ALA A 251 6.13 -18.15 6.88
C ALA A 251 5.54 -19.49 7.32
N ASP A 252 4.96 -20.26 6.38
CA ASP A 252 4.43 -21.60 6.62
C ASP A 252 5.52 -22.58 7.09
N LEU A 253 6.73 -22.48 6.50
CA LEU A 253 7.87 -23.31 6.88
C LEU A 253 8.38 -23.04 8.29
N ILE A 254 8.29 -21.79 8.75
CA ILE A 254 8.68 -21.38 10.11
C ILE A 254 7.54 -21.63 11.12
N GLY A 255 6.34 -21.99 10.65
CA GLY A 255 5.18 -22.24 11.48
C GLY A 255 4.52 -20.95 12.00
N VAL A 256 4.66 -19.84 11.27
CA VAL A 256 3.96 -18.60 11.58
C VAL A 256 2.48 -18.79 11.23
N PRO A 257 1.56 -18.63 12.20
CA PRO A 257 0.15 -18.90 11.97
C PRO A 257 -0.48 -17.82 11.06
N ASP A 258 -1.48 -18.22 10.26
CA ASP A 258 -2.11 -17.39 9.21
C ASP A 258 -2.63 -16.03 9.71
N ASP A 259 -2.93 -15.90 11.00
CA ASP A 259 -3.40 -14.66 11.64
C ASP A 259 -2.27 -13.67 11.96
N GLU A 260 -1.02 -14.14 12.02
CA GLU A 260 0.20 -13.31 12.13
C GLU A 260 0.85 -13.05 10.77
N HIS A 261 0.33 -13.64 9.69
CA HIS A 261 0.79 -13.30 8.35
C HIS A 261 0.57 -11.81 8.15
N LEU A 262 1.66 -11.07 7.96
CA LEU A 262 1.60 -9.68 7.57
C LEU A 262 0.56 -9.58 6.46
N ASN A 263 -0.46 -8.74 6.63
CA ASN A 263 -1.30 -8.37 5.50
C ASN A 263 -0.34 -7.73 4.50
N LEU A 264 0.14 -8.52 3.53
CA LEU A 264 1.15 -8.23 2.51
C LEU A 264 0.59 -7.15 1.57
N SER A 265 0.33 -5.99 2.14
CA SER A 265 -0.23 -4.83 1.48
C SER A 265 0.79 -4.32 0.47
N GLU A 266 0.31 -3.59 -0.52
CA GLU A 266 1.17 -2.88 -1.49
C GLU A 266 2.21 -2.00 -0.79
N GLY A 267 1.89 -1.47 0.40
CA GLY A 267 2.82 -0.71 1.22
C GLY A 267 4.02 -1.52 1.73
N TRP A 268 3.82 -2.79 2.12
CA TRP A 268 4.93 -3.66 2.53
C TRP A 268 5.82 -4.04 1.35
N LEU A 269 5.22 -4.37 0.21
CA LEU A 269 5.97 -4.65 -1.03
C LEU A 269 6.79 -3.44 -1.49
N SER A 270 6.21 -2.24 -1.43
CA SER A 270 6.89 -0.99 -1.78
C SER A 270 8.08 -0.73 -0.86
N TRP A 271 7.87 -0.86 0.45
CA TRP A 271 8.94 -0.77 1.44
C TRP A 271 10.04 -1.81 1.22
N PHE A 272 9.68 -3.07 0.97
CA PHE A 272 10.62 -4.16 0.74
C PHE A 272 11.48 -3.93 -0.50
N LYS A 273 10.87 -3.53 -1.62
CA LYS A 273 11.60 -3.19 -2.85
C LYS A 273 12.57 -2.03 -2.62
N ALA A 274 12.13 -0.99 -1.91
CA ALA A 274 12.97 0.15 -1.59
C ALA A 274 14.15 -0.22 -0.67
N ALA A 275 13.94 -1.15 0.27
CA ALA A 275 15.00 -1.62 1.16
C ALA A 275 16.00 -2.53 0.43
N SER A 276 15.52 -3.47 -0.39
CA SER A 276 16.35 -4.46 -1.08
C SER A 276 17.13 -3.86 -2.26
N ALA A 277 16.55 -2.93 -3.01
CA ALA A 277 17.25 -2.24 -4.11
C ALA A 277 18.34 -1.26 -3.64
N ALA A 278 18.36 -0.92 -2.35
CA ALA A 278 19.21 0.12 -1.80
C ALA A 278 20.49 -0.40 -1.12
N SER A 279 20.80 -1.70 -1.17
CA SER A 279 21.92 -2.22 -0.36
C SER A 279 23.27 -2.22 -1.10
N GLU A 280 23.37 -2.79 -2.31
CA GLU A 280 24.70 -2.93 -2.96
C GLU A 280 25.06 -1.72 -3.84
N ILE A 281 24.21 -1.37 -4.80
CA ILE A 281 24.51 -0.29 -5.77
C ILE A 281 24.63 1.05 -5.06
N VAL A 282 23.78 1.29 -4.07
CA VAL A 282 23.75 2.56 -3.34
C VAL A 282 24.99 2.68 -2.46
N GLU A 283 25.47 1.61 -1.81
CA GLU A 283 26.69 1.67 -0.99
C GLU A 283 27.95 1.97 -1.83
N GLU A 284 28.08 1.35 -2.99
CA GLU A 284 29.18 1.63 -3.93
C GLU A 284 29.15 3.07 -4.43
N GLU A 285 27.97 3.57 -4.82
CA GLU A 285 27.78 4.97 -5.25
C GLU A 285 28.01 5.96 -4.10
N TRP A 286 27.61 5.62 -2.87
CA TRP A 286 27.90 6.43 -1.68
C TRP A 286 29.40 6.56 -1.42
N LEU A 287 30.14 5.45 -1.52
CA LEU A 287 31.59 5.45 -1.38
C LEU A 287 32.24 6.28 -2.50
N HIS A 288 31.77 6.12 -3.73
CA HIS A 288 32.26 6.90 -4.87
C HIS A 288 32.05 8.41 -4.70
N ILE A 289 30.85 8.82 -4.27
CA ILE A 289 30.52 10.22 -3.99
C ILE A 289 31.38 10.76 -2.84
N GLN A 290 31.61 9.96 -1.78
CA GLN A 290 32.49 10.36 -0.67
C GLN A 290 33.95 10.50 -1.12
N GLU A 291 34.45 9.63 -2.00
CA GLU A 291 35.78 9.76 -2.58
C GLU A 291 35.90 11.02 -3.44
N LEU A 292 34.90 11.33 -4.27
CA LEU A 292 34.86 12.56 -5.06
C LEU A 292 34.90 13.80 -4.17
N ILE A 293 34.11 13.82 -3.08
CA ILE A 293 34.10 14.92 -2.10
C ILE A 293 35.48 15.11 -1.48
N LYS A 294 36.15 14.02 -1.07
CA LYS A 294 37.50 14.06 -0.50
C LYS A 294 38.56 14.51 -1.52
N LYS A 295 38.49 13.99 -2.75
CA LYS A 295 39.45 14.26 -3.82
C LYS A 295 39.42 15.72 -4.27
N HIS A 296 38.21 16.29 -4.35
CA HIS A 296 38.02 17.65 -4.84
C HIS A 296 37.91 18.70 -3.73
N GLY A 297 37.93 18.27 -2.45
CA GLY A 297 37.96 19.18 -1.30
C GLY A 297 36.70 20.02 -1.14
N TYR A 298 35.55 19.53 -1.62
CA TYR A 298 34.28 20.24 -1.50
C TYR A 298 33.93 20.45 -0.03
N GLN A 299 33.57 21.68 0.33
CA GLN A 299 33.06 21.94 1.68
C GLN A 299 31.55 21.68 1.71
N PRO A 300 30.95 21.44 2.90
CA PRO A 300 29.50 21.22 3.00
C PRO A 300 28.64 22.33 2.40
N ARG A 301 29.18 23.54 2.28
CA ARG A 301 28.53 24.70 1.63
C ARG A 301 28.51 24.64 0.09
N ASP A 302 29.30 23.75 -0.50
CA ASP A 302 29.42 23.57 -1.95
C ASP A 302 28.59 22.36 -2.45
N ILE A 303 27.92 21.66 -1.53
CA ILE A 303 27.09 20.47 -1.82
C ILE A 303 25.63 20.91 -1.84
N PHE A 304 25.05 20.99 -3.04
CA PHE A 304 23.65 21.36 -3.24
C PHE A 304 22.80 20.11 -3.48
N ASN A 305 21.78 19.90 -2.65
CA ASN A 305 20.75 18.89 -2.93
C ASN A 305 19.75 19.49 -3.92
N ALA A 306 19.75 19.01 -5.15
CA ALA A 306 18.76 19.35 -6.15
C ALA A 306 17.74 18.21 -6.24
N ASP A 307 16.81 18.14 -5.27
CA ASP A 307 15.60 17.34 -5.45
C ASP A 307 14.49 18.21 -6.05
N GLU A 308 13.61 17.58 -6.84
CA GLU A 308 12.58 18.26 -7.66
C GLU A 308 11.49 18.98 -6.83
N SER A 309 11.66 19.11 -5.51
CA SER A 309 10.66 19.68 -4.60
C SER A 309 10.73 21.21 -4.42
N SER A 310 11.63 21.90 -5.13
CA SER A 310 11.94 23.32 -4.92
C SER A 310 11.12 24.32 -5.76
N LEU A 311 10.15 23.88 -6.55
CA LEU A 311 9.28 24.76 -7.36
C LEU A 311 7.86 24.84 -6.78
N PHE A 312 7.66 25.71 -5.79
CA PHE A 312 6.33 26.25 -5.49
C PHE A 312 6.23 27.65 -6.14
N TYR A 313 5.39 27.78 -7.16
CA TYR A 313 5.02 29.10 -7.69
C TYR A 313 4.19 29.84 -6.62
N VAL A 314 4.64 31.06 -6.27
CA VAL A 314 3.92 32.05 -5.43
C VAL A 314 3.06 32.93 -6.33
#